data_AF-A0AAU5H765-F1
#
_entry.id   AF-A0AAU5H765-F1
#
_cell.length_a   1.000
_cell.length_b   1.000
_cell.length_c   1.000
_cell.angle_alpha   90.00
_cell.angle_beta   90.00
_cell.angle_gamma   90.00
#
_symmetry.space_group_name_H-M   'P 1'
#
loop_
_entity.id
_entity.type
_entity.pdbx_description
1 polymer ?
#
loop_
_entity_poly.entity_id
_entity_poly.type
_entity_poly.pdbx_seq_one_letter_code
_entity_poly.pdbx_strand_id
1 'polypeptide(L)' 'MLWIQVGLALLSQLLEQAYGPLMAVGLFVVTVGWKVQSPKAFCVGGLLVLIAIRSVWWT' A
#
# COMPACT_ATOMS: atom_id res chain seq x y z
N MET A 1 -8.36 -7.41 17.90
CA MET A 1 -8.87 -6.85 16.62
C MET A 1 -8.62 -5.35 16.48
N LEU A 2 -8.87 -4.50 17.49
CA LEU A 2 -8.57 -3.05 17.47
C LEU A 2 -7.10 -2.70 17.13
N TRP A 3 -6.14 -3.46 17.65
CA TRP A 3 -4.71 -3.24 17.39
C TRP A 3 -4.31 -3.35 15.92
N ILE A 4 -5.00 -4.18 15.13
CA ILE A 4 -4.72 -4.30 13.69
C ILE A 4 -5.18 -3.04 12.96
N GLN A 5 -6.32 -2.47 13.34
CA GLN A 5 -6.83 -1.24 12.74
C GLN A 5 -5.96 -0.04 13.09
N VAL A 6 -5.50 0.05 14.33
CA VAL A 6 -4.56 1.11 14.77
C VAL A 6 -3.22 0.98 14.05
N GLY A 7 -2.69 -0.24 13.93
CA GLY A 7 -1.45 -0.49 13.18
C GLY A 7 -1.57 -0.14 11.69
N LEU A 8 -2.72 -0.45 11.07
CA LEU A 8 -2.98 -0.12 9.67
C LEU A 8 -3.10 1.40 9.46
N ALA A 9 -3.76 2.11 10.38
CA ALA A 9 -3.91 3.56 10.32
C ALA A 9 -2.57 4.29 10.47
N LEU A 10 -1.73 3.85 11.43
CA LEU A 10 -0.37 4.36 11.60
C LEU A 10 0.49 4.10 10.37
N LEU A 11 0.40 2.90 9.79
CA LEU A 11 1.13 2.53 8.58
C LEU A 11 0.70 3.39 7.39
N SER A 12 -0.60 3.64 7.22
CA SER A 12 -1.14 4.51 6.18
C SER A 12 -0.66 5.95 6.34
N GLN A 13 -0.68 6.52 7.55
CA GLN A 13 -0.16 7.87 7.79
C GLN A 13 1.34 7.98 7.49
N LEU A 14 2.13 6.99 7.90
CA LEU A 14 3.57 6.94 7.64
C LEU A 14 3.85 6.84 6.13
N LEU A 15 3.04 6.06 5.41
CA LEU A 15 3.15 5.92 3.96
C LEU A 15 2.70 7.18 3.21
N GLU A 16 1.61 7.81 3.62
CA GLU A 16 1.14 9.06 3.03
C GLU A 16 2.18 10.16 3.21
N GLN A 17 2.80 10.23 4.39
CA GLN A 17 3.81 11.24 4.69
C GLN A 17 5.15 10.98 3.99
N ALA A 18 5.54 9.71 3.82
CA ALA A 18 6.80 9.35 3.19
C ALA A 18 6.71 9.18 1.66
N TYR A 19 5.56 8.74 1.13
CA TYR A 19 5.41 8.34 -0.27
C TYR A 19 4.12 8.83 -0.96
N GLY A 20 3.25 9.56 -0.26
CA GLY A 20 2.03 10.12 -0.81
C GLY A 20 0.86 9.14 -0.99
N PRO A 21 -0.32 9.63 -1.43
CA PRO A 21 -1.57 8.87 -1.49
C PRO A 21 -1.52 7.64 -2.42
N LEU A 22 -0.62 7.65 -3.41
CA LEU A 22 -0.39 6.53 -4.34
C LEU A 22 0.08 5.26 -3.63
N MET A 23 0.92 5.39 -2.62
CA MET A 23 1.48 4.27 -1.87
C MET A 23 0.42 3.60 -0.98
N ALA A 24 -0.46 4.41 -0.37
CA ALA A 24 -1.59 3.93 0.43
C ALA A 24 -2.57 3.11 -0.42
N VAL A 25 -2.89 3.57 -1.62
CA VAL A 25 -3.71 2.83 -2.59
C VAL A 25 -3.03 1.53 -3.00
N GLY A 26 -1.73 1.55 -3.28
CA GLY A 26 -0.95 0.35 -3.59
C GLY A 26 -1.04 -0.72 -2.51
N LEU A 27 -0.76 -0.37 -1.24
CA LEU A 27 -0.87 -1.30 -0.11
C LEU A 27 -2.29 -1.79 0.12
N PHE A 28 -3.30 -0.94 -0.09
CA PHE A 28 -4.70 -1.37 0.01
C PHE A 28 -5.03 -2.45 -1.03
N VAL A 29 -4.59 -2.27 -2.27
CA VAL A 29 -4.79 -3.26 -3.33
C VAL A 29 -4.01 -4.56 -3.04
N VAL A 30 -2.80 -4.46 -2.49
CA VAL A 30 -2.00 -5.63 -2.04
C VAL A 30 -2.73 -6.41 -0.94
N THR A 31 -3.20 -5.72 0.10
CA THR A 31 -3.85 -6.35 1.26
C THR A 31 -5.20 -6.96 0.89
N VAL A 32 -5.98 -6.29 0.04
CA VAL A 32 -7.20 -6.87 -0.54
C VAL A 32 -6.86 -8.05 -1.43
N GLY A 33 -5.84 -7.95 -2.29
CA GLY A 33 -5.40 -9.05 -3.15
C GLY A 33 -4.95 -10.29 -2.38
N TRP A 34 -4.25 -10.09 -1.25
CA TRP A 34 -3.88 -11.17 -0.33
C TRP A 34 -5.11 -11.82 0.30
N LYS A 35 -6.07 -11.01 0.77
CA LYS A 35 -7.31 -11.49 1.41
C LYS A 35 -8.17 -12.30 0.45
N VAL A 36 -8.24 -11.89 -0.81
CA VAL A 36 -9.03 -12.56 -1.86
C VAL A 36 -8.23 -13.69 -2.53
N GLN A 37 -7.00 -13.97 -2.07
CA GLN A 37 -6.05 -14.92 -2.68
C GLN A 37 -5.94 -14.76 -4.20
N SER A 38 -6.08 -13.53 -4.69
CA SER A 38 -6.07 -13.24 -6.12
C SER A 38 -4.68 -12.76 -6.50
N PRO A 39 -3.88 -13.58 -7.22
CA PRO A 39 -2.52 -13.21 -7.58
C PRO A 39 -2.47 -11.97 -8.49
N LYS A 40 -3.51 -11.73 -9.29
CA LYS A 40 -3.65 -10.51 -10.12
C LYS A 40 -3.74 -9.25 -9.27
N ALA A 41 -4.61 -9.23 -8.26
CA ALA A 41 -4.76 -8.08 -7.38
C ALA A 41 -3.48 -7.84 -6.56
N PHE A 42 -2.81 -8.92 -6.13
CA PHE A 42 -1.53 -8.82 -5.46
C PHE A 42 -0.43 -8.19 -6.34
N CYS A 43 -0.30 -8.65 -7.59
CA CYS A 43 0.64 -8.06 -8.55
C CYS A 43 0.34 -6.60 -8.87
N VAL A 44 -0.93 -6.24 -9.10
CA VAL A 44 -1.31 -4.84 -9.41
C VAL A 44 -1.02 -3.91 -8.23
N GLY A 45 -1.34 -4.34 -7.01
CA GLY A 45 -1.02 -3.57 -5.81
C GLY A 45 0.49 -3.42 -5.61
N GLY A 46 1.26 -4.50 -5.80
CA GLY A 46 2.72 -4.47 -5.71
C GLY A 46 3.36 -3.57 -6.76
N LEU A 47 2.81 -3.55 -7.98
CA LEU A 47 3.27 -2.68 -9.07
C LEU A 47 3.00 -1.21 -8.76
N LEU A 48 1.83 -0.89 -8.19
CA LEU A 48 1.49 0.46 -7.71
C LEU A 48 2.46 0.94 -6.61
N VAL A 49 2.80 0.07 -5.65
CA VAL A 49 3.80 0.38 -4.62
C VAL A 49 5.18 0.63 -5.24
N LEU A 50 5.60 -0.21 -6.19
CA LEU A 50 6.86 -0.04 -6.92
C LEU A 50 6.92 1.28 -7.70
N ILE A 51 5.82 1.66 -8.35
CA ILE A 51 5.71 2.94 -9.07
C ILE A 51 5.79 4.11 -8.10
N ALA A 52 5.10 4.03 -6.95
CA ALA A 52 5.13 5.08 -5.92
C ALA A 52 6.53 5.27 -5.32
N ILE A 53 7.25 4.18 -5.02
CA ILE A 53 8.65 4.24 -4.55
C ILE A 53 9.53 4.89 -5.63
N ARG A 54 9.36 4.46 -6.88
CA ARG A 54 10.13 5.01 -8.01
C ARG A 54 9.85 6.50 -8.22
N SER A 55 8.59 6.93 -8.10
CA SER A 55 8.22 8.33 -8.29
C SER A 55 8.80 9.22 -7.20
N VAL A 56 8.86 8.74 -5.96
CA VAL A 56 9.43 9.48 -4.83
C VAL A 56 10.95 9.58 -4.94
N TRP A 57 11.61 8.54 -5.45
CA TRP A 57 13.07 8.56 -5.59
C TRP A 57 13.58 9.41 -6.76
N TRP A 58 12.68 9.84 -7.67
CA TRP A 58 13.00 10.68 -8.83
C TRP A 58 12.63 12.16 -8.64
N THR A 59 12.03 12.54 -7.51
CA THR A 59 11.78 13.92 -7.08
C THR A 59 12.81 14.37 -6.07
#